data_AF-A0A392R9Q9-F1
#
_entry.id   AF-A0A392R9Q9-F1
#
_cell.length_a   1.000
_cell.length_b   1.000
_cell.length_c   1.000
_cell.angle_alpha   90.00
_cell.angle_beta   90.00
_cell.angle_gamma   90.00
#
_symmetry.space_group_name_H-M   'P 1'
#
loop_
_entity.id
_entity.type
_entity.pdbx_description
1 polymer ?
#
loop_
_entity_poly.entity_id
_entity_poly.type
_entity_poly.pdbx_seq_one_letter_code
_entity_poly.pdbx_strand_id
1 'polypeptide(L)'
;NVDSGGVRSWIATGRRGEVYLAFFNLSDQQKTTIYAKTSFLAKVLPDRRINSCKGKEVWSGKRIVVTAQGTIAMDVEVHGCALFVLYCS
;
A
#
# COMPACT_ATOMS: atom_id res chain seq x y z
N ASN A 1 7.25 -19.12 -9.88
CA ASN A 1 6.12 -18.81 -8.98
C ASN A 1 6.72 -18.19 -7.74
N VAL A 2 6.42 -16.92 -7.42
CA VAL A 2 7.02 -16.26 -6.25
C VAL A 2 6.15 -16.62 -5.05
N ASP A 3 6.64 -17.47 -4.15
CA ASP A 3 5.91 -17.79 -2.93
C ASP A 3 5.95 -16.56 -2.00
N SER A 4 4.86 -15.81 -2.02
CA SER A 4 4.62 -14.64 -1.17
C SER A 4 4.41 -14.98 0.32
N GLY A 5 4.40 -16.26 0.71
CA GLY A 5 4.18 -16.67 2.10
C GLY A 5 2.85 -16.18 2.69
N GLY A 6 1.82 -16.00 1.87
CA GLY A 6 0.51 -15.47 2.29
C GLY A 6 0.34 -13.95 2.20
N VAL A 7 1.36 -13.19 1.81
CA VAL A 7 1.21 -11.74 1.61
C VAL A 7 0.40 -11.45 0.35
N ARG A 8 -0.62 -10.59 0.47
CA ARG A 8 -1.41 -10.08 -0.67
C ARG A 8 -1.53 -8.57 -0.60
N SER A 9 -1.75 -7.96 -1.75
CA SER A 9 -2.14 -6.56 -1.84
C SER A 9 -3.26 -6.37 -2.84
N TRP A 10 -4.07 -5.33 -2.61
CA TRP A 10 -5.09 -4.86 -3.54
C TRP A 10 -4.88 -3.38 -3.81
N ILE A 11 -5.22 -2.95 -5.02
CA ILE A 11 -5.13 -1.56 -5.43
C ILE A 11 -6.37 -1.16 -6.24
N ALA A 12 -6.91 0.01 -5.96
CA ALA A 12 -8.07 0.58 -6.65
C ALA A 12 -7.97 2.10 -6.73
N THR A 13 -8.74 2.71 -7.61
CA THR A 13 -8.82 4.17 -7.76
C THR A 13 -10.20 4.69 -7.38
N GLY A 14 -10.23 5.88 -6.76
CA GLY A 14 -11.43 6.62 -6.44
C GLY A 14 -11.79 7.64 -7.54
N ARG A 15 -13.01 8.18 -7.44
CA ARG A 15 -13.56 9.11 -8.45
C ARG A 15 -12.88 10.48 -8.44
N ARG A 16 -12.16 10.86 -7.39
CA ARG A 16 -11.52 12.18 -7.24
C ARG A 16 -10.00 12.08 -7.24
N GLY A 17 -9.46 10.97 -7.75
CA GLY A 17 -8.02 10.74 -7.82
C GLY A 17 -7.41 10.12 -6.57
N GLU A 18 -8.23 9.58 -5.68
CA GLU A 18 -7.76 8.69 -4.60
C GLU A 18 -7.15 7.42 -5.19
N VAL A 19 -6.10 6.91 -4.55
CA VAL A 19 -5.62 5.55 -4.73
C VAL A 19 -5.80 4.82 -3.41
N TYR A 20 -6.57 3.73 -3.44
CA TYR A 20 -6.74 2.83 -2.33
C TYR A 20 -5.74 1.68 -2.46
N LEU A 21 -4.94 1.45 -1.43
CA LEU A 21 -4.00 0.35 -1.36
C LEU A 21 -4.32 -0.44 -0.09
N ALA A 22 -4.44 -1.76 -0.21
CA ALA A 22 -4.64 -2.64 0.95
C ALA A 22 -3.52 -3.68 1.01
N PHE A 23 -3.00 -3.93 2.21
CA PHE A 23 -2.11 -5.03 2.52
C PHE A 23 -2.86 -6.07 3.33
N PHE A 24 -2.62 -7.34 3.03
CA PHE A 24 -3.16 -8.48 3.77
C PHE A 24 -2.01 -9.42 4.10
N ASN A 25 -1.90 -9.77 5.38
CA ASN A 25 -1.02 -10.82 5.85
C ASN A 25 -1.86 -12.06 6.09
N LEU A 26 -1.95 -12.97 5.10
CA LEU A 26 -2.68 -14.24 5.25
C LEU A 26 -1.78 -15.37 5.78
N SER A 27 -0.58 -15.04 6.25
CA SER A 27 0.34 -16.01 6.82
C SER A 27 -0.10 -16.40 8.24
N ASP A 28 0.24 -17.62 8.66
CA ASP A 28 -0.02 -18.13 10.01
C ASP A 28 1.15 -17.92 10.98
N GLN A 29 2.32 -17.48 10.49
CA GLN A 29 3.55 -17.53 11.29
C GLN A 29 3.75 -16.29 12.17
N GLN A 30 3.83 -15.10 11.56
CA GLN A 30 4.22 -13.90 12.29
C GLN A 30 3.74 -12.61 11.64
N LYS A 31 3.72 -11.57 12.47
CA LYS A 31 3.63 -10.18 12.03
C LYS A 31 4.68 -9.91 10.95
N THR A 32 4.24 -9.35 9.83
CA THR A 32 5.09 -9.16 8.65
C THR A 32 5.07 -7.71 8.21
N THR A 33 6.26 -7.13 7.99
CA THR A 33 6.38 -5.84 7.33
C THR A 33 6.13 -6.01 5.83
N ILE A 34 5.01 -5.49 5.36
CA ILE A 34 4.63 -5.52 3.94
C ILE A 34 5.00 -4.18 3.32
N TYR A 35 5.60 -4.21 2.12
CA TYR A 35 5.98 -3.02 1.37
C TYR A 35 5.44 -3.03 -0.05
N ALA A 36 5.13 -1.85 -0.57
CA ALA A 36 4.81 -1.62 -1.98
C ALA A 36 5.61 -0.43 -2.51
N LYS A 37 6.20 -0.60 -3.69
CA LYS A 37 6.84 0.53 -4.42
C LYS A 37 5.76 1.44 -4.98
N THR A 38 5.94 2.75 -4.87
CA THR A 38 5.02 3.73 -5.46
C THR A 38 4.95 3.63 -6.98
N SER A 39 5.99 3.06 -7.63
CA SER A 39 5.95 2.74 -9.07
C SER A 39 4.86 1.73 -9.44
N PHE A 40 4.41 0.85 -8.53
CA PHE A 40 3.26 -0.01 -8.80
C PHE A 40 1.94 0.76 -8.82
N LEU A 41 1.85 1.91 -8.14
CA LEU A 41 0.67 2.77 -8.18
C LEU A 41 0.49 3.38 -9.58
N ALA A 42 1.56 3.55 -10.34
CA ALA A 42 1.48 4.03 -11.73
C ALA A 42 0.69 3.07 -12.63
N LYS A 43 0.59 1.78 -12.28
CA LYS A 43 -0.20 0.80 -13.05
C LYS A 43 -1.71 1.09 -13.01
N VAL A 44 -2.20 1.73 -11.95
CA VAL A 44 -3.62 2.12 -11.84
C VAL A 44 -3.86 3.59 -12.18
N LEU A 45 -2.79 4.33 -12.48
CA LEU A 45 -2.83 5.72 -12.91
C LEU A 45 -2.02 5.88 -14.22
N PRO A 46 -2.44 5.22 -15.32
CA PRO A 46 -1.63 5.12 -16.54
C PRO A 46 -1.26 6.48 -17.16
N ASP A 47 -2.07 7.52 -16.92
CA ASP A 47 -1.87 8.85 -17.49
C ASP A 47 -1.19 9.85 -16.52
N ARG A 48 -0.66 9.38 -15.39
CA ARG A 48 -0.01 10.25 -14.39
C ARG A 48 1.41 9.80 -14.07
N ARG A 49 2.37 10.72 -14.22
CA ARG A 49 3.67 10.57 -13.55
C ARG A 49 3.48 10.74 -12.05
N ILE A 50 3.84 9.73 -11.28
CA ILE A 50 3.81 9.78 -9.82
C ILE A 50 5.19 10.21 -9.32
N ASN A 51 5.29 11.45 -8.86
CA ASN A 51 6.50 12.02 -8.27
C ASN A 51 6.44 11.96 -6.74
N SER A 52 5.25 12.14 -6.17
CA SER A 52 5.02 12.05 -4.73
C SER A 52 3.64 11.48 -4.43
N CYS A 53 3.50 10.84 -3.26
CA CYS A 53 2.20 10.43 -2.73
C CYS A 53 2.08 10.86 -1.27
N LYS A 54 0.90 11.33 -0.89
CA LYS A 54 0.55 11.63 0.50
C LYS A 54 -0.70 10.84 0.87
N GLY A 55 -0.84 10.49 2.13
CA GLY A 55 -2.02 9.74 2.55
C GLY A 55 -2.01 9.37 4.01
N LYS A 56 -2.95 8.50 4.37
CA LYS A 56 -3.08 7.95 5.72
C LYS A 56 -3.45 6.48 5.66
N GLU A 57 -3.06 5.76 6.70
CA GLU A 57 -3.65 4.48 7.02
C GLU A 57 -5.03 4.74 7.67
N VAL A 58 -6.05 4.04 7.18
CA VAL A 58 -7.45 4.36 7.43
C VAL A 58 -7.87 4.02 8.85
N TRP A 59 -7.40 2.89 9.40
CA TRP A 59 -7.83 2.40 10.71
C TRP A 59 -7.24 3.23 11.86
N SER A 60 -5.94 3.51 11.80
CA SER A 60 -5.22 4.28 12.84
C SER A 60 -5.21 5.79 12.58
N GLY A 61 -5.55 6.23 11.37
CA GLY A 61 -5.46 7.63 10.95
C GLY A 61 -4.03 8.15 10.79
N LYS A 62 -2.99 7.31 11.00
CA LYS A 62 -1.59 7.72 10.90
C LYS A 62 -1.25 8.14 9.48
N ARG A 63 -0.56 9.27 9.34
CA ARG A 63 -0.05 9.74 8.05
C ARG A 63 1.00 8.78 7.52
N ILE A 64 0.91 8.49 6.23
CA ILE A 64 1.91 7.68 5.51
C ILE A 64 3.11 8.55 5.19
N VAL A 65 4.29 8.03 5.50
CA VAL A 65 5.56 8.56 5.03
C VAL A 65 6.07 7.63 3.95
N VAL A 66 6.14 8.12 2.71
CA VAL A 66 6.83 7.41 1.63
C VAL A 66 8.32 7.46 1.96
N THR A 67 8.98 6.31 2.00
CA THR A 67 10.42 6.25 2.32
C THR A 67 11.25 6.91 1.23
N ALA A 68 12.53 7.21 1.50
CA ALA A 68 13.46 7.74 0.51
C ALA A 68 13.58 6.84 -0.74
N GLN A 69 13.30 5.54 -0.60
CA GLN A 69 13.30 4.55 -1.69
C GLN A 69 11.97 4.48 -2.46
N GLY A 70 11.02 5.38 -2.19
CA GLY A 70 9.72 5.40 -2.86
C GLY A 70 8.84 4.20 -2.48
N THR A 71 8.86 3.79 -1.22
CA THR A 71 8.03 2.67 -0.74
C THR A 71 7.05 3.10 0.33
N ILE A 72 5.89 2.45 0.34
CA ILE A 72 4.92 2.47 1.42
C ILE A 72 5.09 1.15 2.15
N ALA A 73 5.33 1.20 3.45
CA ALA A 73 5.52 0.02 4.27
C ALA A 73 4.63 0.08 5.52
N MET A 74 4.13 -1.08 5.93
CA MET A 74 3.40 -1.22 7.18
C MET A 74 3.59 -2.61 7.75
N ASP A 75 3.68 -2.63 9.07
CA ASP A 75 3.65 -3.81 9.90
C ASP A 75 2.21 -4.34 10.00
N VAL A 76 1.97 -5.54 9.50
CA VAL A 76 0.64 -6.17 9.49
C VAL A 76 0.68 -7.46 10.31
N GLU A 77 -0.17 -7.52 11.33
CA GLU A 77 -0.33 -8.70 12.18
C GLU A 77 -0.77 -9.93 11.39
N VAL A 78 -0.58 -11.12 11.96
CA VAL A 78 -1.06 -12.41 11.42
C VAL A 78 -2.56 -12.32 11.15
N HIS A 79 -3.01 -12.74 9.96
CA HIS A 79 -4.39 -12.60 9.47
C HIS A 79 -4.94 -11.16 9.48
N GLY A 80 -4.05 -10.17 9.56
CA GLY A 80 -4.38 -8.75 9.63
C GLY A 80 -4.42 -8.07 8.25
N CYS A 81 -4.92 -6.83 8.26
CA CYS A 81 -4.87 -5.95 7.10
C CYS A 81 -4.50 -4.51 7.46
N ALA A 82 -4.00 -3.77 6.48
CA ALA A 82 -3.84 -2.32 6.54
C ALA A 82 -4.44 -1.71 5.28
N LEU A 83 -5.22 -0.63 5.42
CA LEU A 83 -5.85 0.06 4.31
C LEU A 83 -5.33 1.50 4.24
N PHE A 84 -4.92 1.92 3.05
CA PHE A 84 -4.39 3.24 2.78
C PHE A 84 -5.30 3.99 1.81
N VAL A 85 -5.47 5.28 2.06
CA VAL A 85 -5.96 6.24 1.06
C VAL A 85 -4.84 7.20 0.72
N LEU A 86 -4.49 7.24 -0.55
CA LEU A 86 -3.36 7.99 -1.08
C LEU A 86 -3.83 8.99 -2.13
N TYR A 87 -3.14 10.11 -2.20
CA TYR A 87 -3.26 11.11 -3.24
C TYR A 87 -1.87 11.31 -3.84
N CYS A 88 -1.73 11.00 -5.13
CA CYS A 88 -0.45 10.99 -5.83
C CYS A 88 -0.42 12.07 -6.92
N SER A 89 0.73 12.73 -7.04
CA SER A 89 1.03 13.86 -7.94
C SER A 89 2.32 13.64 -8.71
#